data_AF-A0A842HWJ7-F1
#
_entry.id   AF-A0A842HWJ7-F1
#
_cell.length_a   1.000
_cell.length_b   1.000
_cell.length_c   1.000
_cell.angle_alpha   90.00
_cell.angle_beta   90.00
_cell.angle_gamma   90.00
#
_symmetry.space_group_name_H-M   'P 1'
#
loop_
_entity.id
_entity.type
_entity.pdbx_description
1 polymer ?
#
loop_
_entity_poly.entity_id
_entity_poly.type
_entity_poly.pdbx_seq_one_letter_code
_entity_poly.pdbx_strand_id
1 'polypeptide(L)'
;MNRLSLFPIALALPLGLAACTSAPEAGDFAAACNATGNLNEELCDCLDAQAQNLSPETHEFVIATIAEDEDRARELALGLDSAQQLEAGQYLSIAIQQCIIELPETS
;
A
#
# COMPACT_ATOMS: atom_id res chain seq x y z
N MET A 1 38.72 23.64 -41.36
CA MET A 1 38.53 22.58 -42.39
C MET A 1 39.19 21.30 -41.89
N ASN A 2 38.43 20.29 -41.46
CA ASN A 2 38.72 18.89 -41.81
C ASN A 2 37.62 17.93 -41.32
N ARG A 3 36.85 17.44 -42.31
CA ARG A 3 36.31 16.10 -42.55
C ARG A 3 35.65 15.31 -41.40
N LEU A 4 34.31 15.31 -41.49
CA LEU A 4 33.41 14.17 -41.30
C LEU A 4 34.07 12.80 -41.59
N SER A 5 33.92 11.87 -40.66
CA SER A 5 33.75 10.46 -41.00
C SER A 5 32.57 9.92 -40.20
N LEU A 6 31.48 9.65 -40.92
CA LEU A 6 30.36 8.86 -40.47
C LEU A 6 30.81 7.42 -40.25
N PHE A 7 30.45 6.83 -39.11
CA PHE A 7 30.26 5.39 -38.98
C PHE A 7 28.90 5.17 -38.29
N PRO A 8 27.97 4.41 -38.91
CA PRO A 8 26.69 4.11 -38.32
C PRO A 8 26.86 2.91 -37.38
N ILE A 9 26.92 3.15 -36.07
CA ILE A 9 26.67 2.06 -35.10
C ILE A 9 25.16 2.02 -34.89
N ALA A 10 24.48 1.40 -35.85
CA ALA A 10 23.16 0.82 -35.64
C ALA A 10 23.37 -0.44 -34.78
N LEU A 11 23.39 -0.27 -33.46
CA LEU A 11 23.16 -1.37 -32.53
C LEU A 11 21.76 -1.19 -31.98
N ALA A 12 20.83 -1.89 -32.63
CA ALA A 12 19.55 -2.24 -32.06
C ALA A 12 19.81 -2.99 -30.74
N LEU A 13 19.61 -2.32 -29.61
CA LEU A 13 19.34 -3.00 -28.36
C LEU A 13 17.83 -3.21 -28.26
N PRO A 14 17.37 -4.45 -28.02
CA PRO A 14 15.97 -4.76 -27.91
C PRO A 14 15.38 -4.08 -26.67
N LEU A 15 14.19 -3.53 -26.87
CA LEU A 15 13.16 -3.35 -25.85
C LEU A 15 13.20 -4.52 -24.87
N GLY A 16 13.66 -4.26 -23.65
CA GLY A 16 13.95 -5.32 -22.71
C GLY A 16 14.36 -4.76 -21.36
N LEU A 17 13.40 -4.11 -20.72
CA LEU A 17 13.07 -4.26 -19.30
C LEU A 17 11.91 -3.32 -19.06
N ALA A 18 10.71 -3.87 -19.23
CA ALA A 18 9.58 -3.51 -18.41
C ALA A 18 10.04 -3.69 -16.94
N ALA A 19 10.67 -2.66 -16.39
CA ALA A 19 10.44 -2.34 -15.00
C ALA A 19 9.10 -1.61 -14.95
N CYS A 20 8.02 -2.34 -15.26
CA CYS A 20 6.90 -2.34 -14.33
C CYS A 20 7.48 -2.91 -13.03
N THR A 21 8.30 -2.11 -12.35
CA THR A 21 8.26 -2.15 -10.91
C THR A 21 6.83 -1.70 -10.68
N SER A 22 5.96 -2.68 -10.46
CA SER A 22 4.74 -2.44 -9.72
C SER A 22 5.26 -1.80 -8.45
N ALA A 23 5.34 -0.46 -8.42
CA ALA A 23 5.19 0.23 -7.17
C ALA A 23 3.94 -0.43 -6.57
N PRO A 24 4.03 -1.00 -5.36
CA PRO A 24 2.85 -1.62 -4.74
C PRO A 24 1.72 -0.62 -4.96
N GLU A 25 0.66 -1.06 -5.65
CA GLU A 25 -0.48 -0.20 -5.92
C GLU A 25 -0.83 0.44 -4.59
N ALA A 26 -0.99 1.77 -4.57
CA ALA A 26 -1.65 2.41 -3.46
C ALA A 26 -3.01 1.71 -3.34
N GLY A 27 -3.15 0.79 -2.39
CA GLY A 27 -4.34 -0.07 -2.31
C GLY A 27 -4.14 -1.54 -1.98
N ASP A 28 -2.92 -2.07 -1.78
CA ASP A 28 -2.79 -3.46 -1.32
C ASP A 28 -2.57 -3.53 0.21
N PHE A 29 -3.68 -3.38 0.93
CA PHE A 29 -3.73 -3.47 2.39
C PHE A 29 -3.16 -4.80 2.89
N ALA A 30 -3.47 -5.90 2.19
CA ALA A 30 -2.97 -7.22 2.54
C ALA A 30 -1.45 -7.31 2.36
N ALA A 31 -0.89 -6.73 1.29
CA ALA A 31 0.56 -6.65 1.13
C ALA A 31 1.25 -5.82 2.22
N ALA A 32 0.66 -4.67 2.59
CA ALA A 32 1.16 -3.82 3.68
C ALA A 32 1.11 -4.53 5.05
N CYS A 33 0.01 -5.21 5.32
CA CYS A 33 -0.24 -5.95 6.57
C CYS A 33 0.64 -7.21 6.70
N ASN A 34 0.86 -7.93 5.59
CA ASN A 34 1.77 -9.09 5.57
C ASN A 34 3.25 -8.67 5.67
N ALA A 35 3.63 -7.48 5.17
CA ALA A 35 5.01 -7.01 5.18
C ALA A 35 5.54 -6.70 6.60
N THR A 36 4.67 -6.30 7.53
CA THR A 36 5.03 -6.09 8.94
C THR A 36 5.24 -7.40 9.71
N GLY A 37 4.82 -8.55 9.16
CA GLY A 37 5.12 -9.89 9.68
C GLY A 37 4.48 -10.25 11.03
N ASN A 38 3.68 -9.34 11.60
CA ASN A 38 3.02 -9.48 12.90
C ASN A 38 1.56 -9.94 12.81
N LEU A 39 0.99 -9.95 11.60
CA LEU A 39 -0.40 -10.30 11.32
C LEU A 39 -0.40 -11.46 10.32
N ASN A 40 -1.32 -12.42 10.50
CA ASN A 40 -1.45 -13.55 9.57
C ASN A 40 -2.30 -13.14 8.35
N GLU A 41 -2.21 -13.92 7.27
CA GLU A 41 -2.87 -13.64 5.99
C GLU A 41 -4.38 -13.47 6.15
N GLU A 42 -5.06 -14.34 6.93
CA GLU A 42 -6.50 -14.25 7.16
C GLU A 42 -6.93 -12.97 7.92
N LEU A 43 -6.12 -12.48 8.87
CA LEU A 43 -6.37 -11.21 9.54
C LEU A 43 -6.17 -10.04 8.58
N CYS A 44 -5.14 -10.10 7.73
CA CYS A 44 -4.90 -9.07 6.72
C CYS A 44 -6.03 -9.00 5.68
N ASP A 45 -6.54 -10.15 5.22
CA ASP A 45 -7.67 -10.21 4.30
C ASP A 45 -8.97 -9.68 4.94
N CYS A 46 -9.21 -10.02 6.22
CA CYS A 46 -10.37 -9.50 6.94
C CYS A 46 -10.30 -7.97 7.09
N LEU A 47 -9.12 -7.45 7.43
CA LEU A 47 -8.91 -6.02 7.57
C LEU A 47 -9.10 -5.30 6.24
N ASP A 48 -8.54 -5.81 5.13
CA ASP A 48 -8.75 -5.25 3.79
C ASP A 48 -10.25 -5.19 3.43
N ALA A 49 -10.98 -6.28 3.65
CA ALA A 49 -12.41 -6.33 3.38
C ALA A 49 -13.22 -5.29 4.18
N GLN A 50 -12.84 -5.05 5.45
CA GLN A 50 -13.46 -3.99 6.24
C GLN A 50 -13.07 -2.58 5.76
N ALA A 51 -11.81 -2.41 5.31
CA ALA A 51 -11.26 -1.13 4.87
C ALA A 51 -11.90 -0.61 3.59
N GLN A 52 -12.49 -1.48 2.76
CA GLN A 52 -13.23 -1.09 1.54
C GLN A 52 -14.44 -0.17 1.82
N ASN A 53 -14.90 -0.06 3.07
CA ASN A 53 -16.00 0.84 3.45
C ASN A 53 -15.52 2.25 3.84
N LEU A 54 -14.21 2.46 3.97
CA LEU A 54 -13.62 3.74 4.33
C LEU A 54 -13.61 4.69 3.13
N SER A 55 -13.56 5.99 3.40
CA SER A 55 -13.22 6.94 2.32
C SER A 55 -11.83 6.66 1.75
N PRO A 56 -11.57 6.95 0.45
CA PRO A 56 -10.27 6.67 -0.16
C PRO A 56 -9.08 7.26 0.62
N GLU A 57 -9.22 8.47 1.13
CA GLU A 57 -8.19 9.16 1.90
C GLU A 57 -7.98 8.50 3.27
N THR A 58 -9.07 8.12 3.96
CA THR A 58 -9.02 7.35 5.22
C THR A 58 -8.34 6.00 4.99
N HIS A 59 -8.67 5.32 3.88
CA HIS A 59 -8.13 4.02 3.54
C HIS A 59 -6.61 4.05 3.34
N GLU A 60 -6.11 5.00 2.54
CA GLU A 60 -4.66 5.18 2.35
C GLU A 60 -3.93 5.45 3.67
N PHE A 61 -4.53 6.27 4.55
CA PHE A 61 -3.94 6.59 5.85
C PHE A 61 -3.84 5.35 6.75
N VAL A 62 -4.90 4.55 6.80
CA VAL A 62 -4.94 3.32 7.60
C VAL A 62 -3.92 2.31 7.08
N ILE A 63 -3.82 2.12 5.76
CA ILE A 63 -2.79 1.25 5.15
C ILE A 63 -1.39 1.70 5.59
N ALA A 64 -1.07 2.99 5.44
CA ALA A 64 0.23 3.53 5.82
C ALA A 64 0.52 3.33 7.32
N THR A 65 -0.50 3.46 8.16
CA THR A 65 -0.37 3.25 9.62
C THR A 65 -0.07 1.79 9.96
N ILE A 66 -0.75 0.84 9.31
CA ILE A 66 -0.55 -0.61 9.54
C ILE A 66 0.77 -1.10 8.94
N ALA A 67 1.20 -0.49 7.85
CA ALA A 67 2.52 -0.72 7.26
C ALA A 67 3.69 -0.18 8.10
N GLU A 68 3.39 0.52 9.21
CA GLU A 68 4.37 1.27 10.01
C GLU A 68 5.14 2.33 9.18
N ASP A 69 4.55 2.81 8.09
CA ASP A 69 5.09 3.91 7.27
C ASP A 69 4.71 5.27 7.90
N GLU A 70 5.40 5.61 8.99
CA GLU A 70 5.10 6.80 9.80
C GLU A 70 5.20 8.10 9.00
N ASP A 71 6.12 8.19 8.03
CA ASP A 71 6.30 9.39 7.23
C ASP A 71 5.13 9.55 6.25
N ARG A 72 4.71 8.49 5.56
CA ARG A 72 3.53 8.53 4.69
C ARG A 72 2.23 8.74 5.47
N ALA A 73 2.08 8.06 6.62
CA ALA A 73 0.90 8.24 7.48
C ALA A 73 0.80 9.69 7.97
N ARG A 74 1.91 10.33 8.33
CA ARG A 74 1.95 11.74 8.74
C ARG A 74 1.56 12.68 7.60
N GLU A 75 2.05 12.44 6.38
CA GLU A 75 1.64 13.23 5.21
C GLU A 75 0.13 13.12 4.94
N LEU A 76 -0.40 11.90 4.98
CA LEU A 76 -1.82 11.63 4.75
C LEU A 76 -2.71 12.24 5.83
N ALA A 77 -2.27 12.18 7.10
CA ALA A 77 -3.01 12.75 8.23
C ALA A 77 -3.27 14.26 8.09
N LEU A 78 -2.40 15.00 7.40
CA LEU A 78 -2.59 16.44 7.15
C LEU A 78 -3.74 16.72 6.17
N GLY A 79 -4.09 15.74 5.34
CA GLY A 79 -5.19 15.83 4.38
C GLY A 79 -6.54 15.40 4.92
N LEU A 80 -6.58 14.73 6.08
CA LEU A 80 -7.81 14.22 6.67
C LEU A 80 -8.55 15.30 7.44
N ASP A 81 -9.87 15.40 7.22
CA ASP A 81 -10.73 16.18 8.08
C ASP A 81 -11.01 15.47 9.43
N SER A 82 -11.67 16.16 10.35
CA SER A 82 -11.97 15.60 11.68
C SER A 82 -12.87 14.36 11.65
N ALA A 83 -13.75 14.23 10.65
CA ALA A 83 -14.61 13.07 10.52
C ALA A 83 -13.81 11.86 10.01
N GLN A 84 -12.93 12.07 9.04
CA GLN A 84 -12.03 11.04 8.50
C GLN A 84 -10.99 10.59 9.54
N GLN A 85 -10.45 11.49 10.34
CA GLN A 85 -9.55 11.13 11.45
C GLN A 85 -10.26 10.27 12.49
N LEU A 86 -11.52 10.60 12.80
CA LEU A 86 -12.34 9.80 13.71
C LEU A 86 -12.66 8.42 13.13
N GLU A 87 -13.01 8.36 11.84
CA GLU A 87 -13.26 7.13 11.10
C GLU A 87 -12.02 6.22 11.10
N ALA A 88 -10.85 6.75 10.77
CA ALA A 88 -9.58 6.02 10.81
C ALA A 88 -9.27 5.48 12.22
N GLY A 89 -9.45 6.31 13.25
CA GLY A 89 -9.20 5.90 14.64
C GLY A 89 -10.15 4.80 15.10
N GLN A 90 -11.43 4.87 14.71
CA GLN A 90 -12.40 3.81 14.99
C GLN A 90 -12.03 2.51 14.28
N TYR A 91 -11.67 2.59 12.99
CA TYR A 91 -11.23 1.43 12.24
C TYR A 91 -10.01 0.77 12.89
N LEU A 92 -8.94 1.53 13.16
CA LEU A 92 -7.70 1.01 13.78
C LEU A 92 -7.96 0.39 15.17
N SER A 93 -8.95 0.89 15.91
CA SER A 93 -9.29 0.38 17.25
C SER A 93 -10.22 -0.83 17.24
N ILE A 94 -11.13 -0.92 16.25
CA ILE A 94 -12.26 -1.86 16.25
C ILE A 94 -12.05 -2.98 15.24
N ALA A 95 -11.64 -2.66 14.01
CA ALA A 95 -11.55 -3.62 12.91
C ALA A 95 -10.60 -4.78 13.25
N ILE A 96 -9.45 -4.47 13.86
CA ILE A 96 -8.49 -5.48 14.32
C ILE A 96 -9.12 -6.43 15.33
N GLN A 97 -9.84 -5.91 16.32
CA GLN A 97 -10.48 -6.75 17.32
C GLN A 97 -11.61 -7.58 16.73
N GLN A 98 -12.42 -7.02 15.83
CA GLN A 98 -13.50 -7.74 15.18
C GLN A 98 -12.96 -8.88 14.30
N CYS A 99 -11.96 -8.59 13.47
CA CYS A 99 -11.32 -9.62 12.66
C CYS A 99 -10.70 -10.73 13.52
N ILE A 100 -10.03 -10.41 14.63
CA ILE A 100 -9.50 -11.45 15.53
C ILE A 100 -10.60 -12.32 16.16
N ILE A 101 -11.74 -11.72 16.53
CA ILE A 101 -12.87 -12.44 17.17
C ILE A 101 -13.64 -13.31 16.17
N GLU A 102 -13.75 -12.85 14.92
CA GLU A 102 -14.51 -13.53 13.86
C GLU A 102 -13.69 -14.62 13.14
N LEU A 103 -12.36 -14.62 13.29
CA LEU A 103 -11.53 -15.71 12.81
C LEU A 103 -11.83 -16.98 13.63
N PRO A 104 -12.24 -18.08 12.99
CA PRO A 104 -12.43 -19.33 13.71
C PRO A 104 -11.11 -19.75 14.34
N GLU A 105 -11.10 -20.05 15.65
CA GLU A 105 -9.93 -20.61 16.32
C GLU A 105 -9.62 -21.99 15.71
N THR A 106 -8.85 -21.99 14.61
CA THR A 106 -8.39 -23.22 13.98
C THR A 106 -6.97 -23.49 14.45
N SER A 107 -6.90 -24.19 15.58
CA SER A 107 -5.79 -25.08 15.89
C SER A 107 -6.28 -26.52 15.90
#